data_AF-A0A2T7PU17-F1
#
_entry.id   AF-A0A2T7PU17-F1
#
_cell.length_a   1.000
_cell.length_b   1.000
_cell.length_c   1.000
_cell.angle_alpha   90.00
_cell.angle_beta   90.00
_cell.angle_gamma   90.00
#
_symmetry.space_group_name_H-M   'P 1'
#
loop_
_entity.id
_entity.type
_entity.pdbx_description
1 polymer ?
#
loop_
_entity_poly.entity_id
_entity_poly.type
_entity_poly.pdbx_seq_one_letter_code
_entity_poly.pdbx_strand_id
1 'polypeptide(L)'
;MSGGASYVLSKEALRRLGEKGVGSLTPLCSLEETSEDVAMGQCMEVLGVSPIKTSDVFGRQSFLPFSLEYVLFDQGNCVKSNFSLNPMSAGRECCSQLSISFHYIEPRMMYMIDMLLYRVSVYGRHGQDVALRTSVFKPQVEEIDHKDDQEIFYP
;
A
#
# COMPACT_ATOMS: atom_id res chain seq x y z
N MET A 1 -5.83 -4.73 6.07
CA MET A 1 -4.73 -3.75 6.21
C MET A 1 -3.59 -4.38 6.99
N SER A 2 -2.35 -4.30 6.51
CA SER A 2 -1.15 -4.71 7.25
C SER A 2 -0.33 -3.47 7.58
N GLY A 3 -0.09 -3.19 8.87
CA GLY A 3 0.66 -2.03 9.32
C GLY A 3 2.14 -2.07 8.94
N GLY A 4 2.73 -3.27 8.88
CA GLY A 4 4.14 -3.44 8.53
C GLY A 4 4.50 -2.92 7.14
N ALA A 5 3.63 -3.12 6.16
CA ALA A 5 3.83 -2.58 4.81
C ALA A 5 3.52 -1.08 4.71
N SER A 6 3.04 -0.43 5.77
CA SER A 6 2.40 0.89 5.79
C SER A 6 1.07 0.98 5.05
N TYR A 7 0.37 2.08 5.27
CA TYR A 7 -0.86 2.49 4.60
C TYR A 7 -0.80 4.00 4.32
N VAL A 8 -1.58 4.49 3.35
CA VAL A 8 -1.63 5.91 2.97
C VAL A 8 -3.03 6.43 3.17
N LEU A 9 -3.18 7.60 3.77
CA LEU A 9 -4.49 8.19 4.05
C LEU A 9 -4.78 9.35 3.13
N SER A 10 -6.02 9.47 2.63
CA SER A 10 -6.46 10.73 2.04
C SER A 10 -6.57 11.79 3.15
N LYS A 11 -6.57 13.05 2.73
CA LYS A 11 -6.75 14.18 3.63
C LYS A 11 -8.05 14.08 4.43
N GLU A 12 -9.15 13.63 3.81
CA GLU A 12 -10.44 13.47 4.47
C GLU A 12 -10.44 12.28 5.44
N ALA A 13 -9.80 11.15 5.08
CA ALA A 13 -9.65 10.01 5.98
C ALA A 13 -8.99 10.44 7.29
N LEU A 14 -7.87 11.16 7.16
CA LEU A 14 -7.08 11.63 8.28
C LEU A 14 -7.88 12.66 9.10
N ARG A 15 -8.64 13.54 8.45
CA ARG A 15 -9.51 14.49 9.14
C ARG A 15 -10.59 13.78 9.94
N ARG A 16 -11.31 12.82 9.35
CA ARG A 16 -12.33 12.00 10.05
C ARG A 16 -11.72 11.22 11.21
N LEU A 17 -10.55 10.63 11.01
CA LEU A 17 -9.81 9.95 12.06
C LEU A 17 -9.51 10.88 13.24
N GLY A 18 -8.93 12.05 12.97
CA GLY A 18 -8.59 13.02 14.00
C GLY A 18 -9.82 13.58 14.71
N GLU A 19 -10.83 14.03 13.98
CA GLU A 19 -11.95 14.78 14.55
C GLU A 19 -13.06 13.90 15.13
N LYS A 20 -13.29 12.71 14.55
CA LYS A 20 -14.40 11.82 14.93
C LYS A 20 -13.91 10.49 15.49
N GLY A 21 -12.77 10.01 15.02
CA GLY A 21 -12.20 8.73 15.43
C GLY A 21 -11.58 8.77 16.81
N VAL A 22 -10.43 9.45 16.93
CA VAL A 22 -9.58 9.41 18.15
C VAL A 22 -9.54 10.72 18.94
N GLY A 23 -9.71 11.87 18.30
CA GLY A 23 -9.60 13.20 18.96
C GLY A 23 -10.93 13.79 19.42
N SER A 24 -12.04 13.06 19.28
CA SER A 24 -13.37 13.48 19.74
C SER A 24 -13.51 13.32 21.26
N LEU A 25 -14.33 14.16 21.90
CA LEU A 25 -14.74 13.99 23.31
C LEU A 25 -15.47 12.66 23.55
N THR A 26 -16.14 12.16 22.51
CA THR A 26 -16.72 10.82 22.45
C THR A 26 -16.15 10.13 21.19
N PRO A 27 -14.98 9.48 21.29
CA PRO A 27 -14.33 8.84 20.14
C PRO A 27 -15.20 7.73 19.59
N LEU A 28 -15.37 7.69 18.27
CA LEU A 28 -16.09 6.60 17.60
C LEU A 28 -15.24 5.33 17.49
N CYS A 29 -13.92 5.46 17.58
CA CYS A 29 -13.00 4.35 17.42
C CYS A 29 -12.57 3.80 18.78
N SER A 30 -12.57 2.47 18.90
CA SER A 30 -12.01 1.78 20.06
C SER A 30 -10.49 1.79 20.00
N LEU A 31 -9.84 1.94 21.17
CA LEU A 31 -8.39 1.82 21.35
C LEU A 31 -8.01 0.54 22.13
N GLU A 32 -8.95 -0.39 22.30
CA GLU A 32 -8.72 -1.64 23.04
C GLU A 32 -8.00 -2.72 22.22
N GLU A 33 -8.02 -2.59 20.89
CA GLU A 33 -7.32 -3.52 20.00
C GLU A 33 -5.80 -3.34 20.10
N THR A 34 -5.10 -4.46 20.26
CA THR A 34 -3.64 -4.49 20.48
C THR A 34 -2.84 -4.32 19.21
N SER A 35 -3.41 -4.74 18.07
CA SER A 35 -2.80 -4.55 16.76
C SER A 35 -3.27 -3.23 16.15
N GLU A 36 -2.37 -2.25 16.08
CA GLU A 36 -2.69 -0.90 15.59
C GLU A 36 -3.34 -0.92 14.20
N ASP A 37 -2.86 -1.77 13.29
CA ASP A 37 -3.39 -1.89 11.95
C ASP A 37 -4.80 -2.50 11.88
N VAL A 38 -5.12 -3.41 12.79
CA VAL A 38 -6.49 -3.95 12.95
C VAL A 38 -7.40 -2.87 13.52
N ALA A 39 -6.96 -2.20 14.59
CA ALA A 39 -7.70 -1.10 15.21
C ALA A 39 -7.99 0.01 14.19
N MET A 40 -6.97 0.32 13.38
CA MET A 40 -7.09 1.33 12.35
C MET A 40 -8.03 0.88 11.22
N GLY A 41 -7.96 -0.38 10.78
CA GLY A 41 -8.91 -0.92 9.80
C GLY A 41 -10.36 -0.83 10.28
N GLN A 42 -10.63 -1.26 11.52
CA GLN A 42 -11.95 -1.19 12.14
C GLN A 42 -12.45 0.26 12.28
N CYS A 43 -11.58 1.17 12.74
CA CYS A 43 -11.91 2.58 12.89
C CYS A 43 -12.28 3.22 11.55
N MET A 44 -11.59 2.87 10.46
CA MET A 44 -11.92 3.39 9.14
C MET A 44 -13.28 2.92 8.66
N GLU A 45 -13.62 1.65 8.89
CA GLU A 45 -14.96 1.13 8.58
C GLU A 45 -16.06 1.91 9.33
N VAL A 46 -15.86 2.16 10.62
CA VAL A 46 -16.78 2.97 11.44
C VAL A 46 -16.91 4.41 10.93
N LEU A 47 -15.83 5.00 10.43
CA LEU A 47 -15.81 6.36 9.86
C LEU A 47 -16.35 6.44 8.43
N GLY A 48 -16.87 5.33 7.89
CA GLY A 48 -17.37 5.23 6.53
C GLY A 48 -16.26 5.38 5.49
N VAL A 49 -15.05 4.97 5.84
CA VAL A 49 -13.86 5.01 4.99
C VAL A 49 -13.61 3.60 4.47
N SER A 50 -13.70 3.42 3.14
CA SER A 50 -13.50 2.13 2.49
C SER A 50 -12.09 2.00 1.92
N PRO A 51 -11.49 0.79 1.92
CA PRO A 51 -10.20 0.54 1.31
C PRO A 51 -10.26 0.41 -0.22
N ILE A 52 -9.12 0.64 -0.90
CA ILE A 52 -9.02 0.58 -2.38
C ILE A 52 -7.91 -0.38 -2.79
N LYS A 53 -8.22 -1.32 -3.69
CA LYS A 53 -7.22 -2.26 -4.23
C LYS A 53 -6.06 -1.50 -4.91
N THR A 54 -4.86 -1.65 -4.35
CA THR A 54 -3.63 -0.99 -4.81
C THR A 54 -2.77 -1.85 -5.74
N SER A 55 -3.27 -3.03 -6.12
CA SER A 55 -2.58 -3.93 -7.04
C SER A 55 -2.59 -3.36 -8.46
N ASP A 56 -1.52 -3.62 -9.21
CA ASP A 56 -1.45 -3.21 -10.62
C ASP A 56 -2.41 -4.01 -11.52
N VAL A 57 -2.42 -3.70 -12.82
CA VAL A 57 -3.26 -4.36 -13.82
C VAL A 57 -2.99 -5.87 -13.97
N PHE A 58 -1.85 -6.34 -13.47
CA PHE A 58 -1.48 -7.76 -13.44
C PHE A 58 -1.78 -8.43 -12.09
N GLY A 59 -2.37 -7.69 -11.15
CA GLY A 59 -2.67 -8.17 -9.80
C GLY A 59 -1.47 -8.19 -8.86
N ARG A 60 -0.36 -7.54 -9.21
CA ARG A 60 0.85 -7.48 -8.36
C ARG A 60 0.74 -6.37 -7.34
N GLN A 61 1.23 -6.60 -6.12
CA GLN A 61 1.03 -5.68 -5.00
C GLN A 61 1.98 -4.47 -5.06
N SER A 62 1.48 -3.32 -4.57
CA SER A 62 2.27 -2.09 -4.43
C SER A 62 2.79 -1.89 -3.00
N PHE A 63 2.11 -2.42 -1.98
CA PHE A 63 2.55 -2.44 -0.58
C PHE A 63 2.90 -3.87 -0.19
N LEU A 64 4.14 -4.12 0.21
CA LEU A 64 4.63 -5.47 0.47
C LEU A 64 4.96 -5.67 1.95
N PRO A 65 4.29 -6.61 2.66
CA PRO A 65 4.50 -6.86 4.09
C PRO A 65 5.80 -7.63 4.40
N PHE A 66 6.64 -7.85 3.40
CA PHE A 66 7.90 -8.58 3.48
C PHE A 66 9.04 -7.74 2.87
N SER A 67 10.28 -8.13 3.19
CA SER A 67 11.47 -7.48 2.61
C SER A 67 11.60 -7.79 1.13
N LEU A 68 12.27 -6.89 0.41
CA LEU A 68 12.54 -7.05 -1.02
C LEU A 68 13.28 -8.37 -1.32
N GLU A 69 14.25 -8.73 -0.49
CA GLU A 69 14.98 -9.99 -0.63
C GLU A 69 14.06 -11.19 -0.45
N TYR A 70 13.17 -11.15 0.55
CA TYR A 70 12.24 -12.24 0.81
C TYR A 70 11.30 -12.46 -0.38
N VAL A 71 10.66 -11.40 -0.89
CA VAL A 71 9.71 -11.52 -2.01
C VAL A 71 10.36 -11.93 -3.33
N LEU A 72 11.64 -11.57 -3.53
CA LEU A 72 12.39 -11.92 -4.74
C LEU A 72 12.95 -13.35 -4.70
N PHE A 73 13.37 -13.84 -3.54
CA PHE A 73 14.12 -15.10 -3.43
C PHE A 73 13.34 -16.25 -2.77
N ASP A 74 12.26 -16.00 -2.03
CA ASP A 74 11.46 -17.06 -1.38
C ASP A 74 10.40 -17.64 -2.33
N GLN A 75 10.59 -18.90 -2.77
CA GLN A 75 9.78 -19.55 -3.81
C GLN A 75 8.45 -20.18 -3.35
N GLY A 76 7.88 -19.81 -2.18
CA GLY A 76 6.64 -20.49 -1.78
C GLY A 76 5.87 -20.04 -0.55
N ASN A 77 6.38 -19.15 0.31
CA ASN A 77 5.63 -18.75 1.53
C ASN A 77 4.88 -17.43 1.39
N CYS A 78 5.25 -16.57 0.43
CA CYS A 78 4.52 -15.32 0.14
C CYS A 78 3.03 -15.55 -0.19
N VAL A 79 2.70 -16.72 -0.76
CA VAL A 79 1.34 -17.10 -1.19
C VAL A 79 0.43 -17.49 -0.01
N LYS A 80 1.01 -17.83 1.16
CA LYS A 80 0.28 -18.46 2.28
C LYS A 80 -0.07 -17.52 3.43
N SER A 81 0.21 -16.23 3.32
CA SER A 81 -0.17 -15.29 4.39
C SER A 81 -1.67 -15.01 4.35
N ASN A 82 -2.39 -15.48 5.37
CA ASN A 82 -3.81 -15.19 5.62
C ASN A 82 -4.14 -13.69 5.81
N PHE A 83 -3.15 -12.82 5.70
CA PHE A 83 -3.24 -11.37 5.94
C PHE A 83 -3.47 -10.56 4.67
N SER A 84 -3.47 -11.20 3.50
CA SER A 84 -3.58 -10.52 2.21
C SER A 84 -4.85 -10.93 1.48
N LEU A 85 -5.69 -9.94 1.13
CA LEU A 85 -6.92 -10.15 0.36
C LEU A 85 -6.64 -10.73 -1.04
N ASN A 86 -5.44 -10.50 -1.59
CA ASN A 86 -4.99 -11.12 -2.83
C ASN A 86 -3.68 -11.88 -2.60
N PRO A 87 -3.54 -13.12 -3.12
CA PRO A 87 -2.32 -13.90 -3.02
C PRO A 87 -1.17 -13.20 -3.77
N MET A 88 0.00 -13.13 -3.13
CA MET A 88 1.21 -12.63 -3.77
C MET A 88 1.96 -13.74 -4.49
N SER A 89 2.48 -13.44 -5.67
CA SER A 89 3.45 -14.31 -6.34
C SER A 89 4.87 -14.04 -5.81
N ALA A 90 5.76 -15.00 -5.93
CA ALA A 90 7.17 -14.82 -5.61
C ALA A 90 8.02 -14.59 -6.87
N GLY A 91 9.24 -14.07 -6.69
CA GLY A 91 10.21 -13.90 -7.77
C GLY A 91 9.91 -12.68 -8.65
N ARG A 92 10.25 -12.77 -9.94
CA ARG A 92 10.21 -11.61 -10.85
C ARG A 92 8.82 -10.98 -11.03
N GLU A 93 7.76 -11.75 -10.81
CA GLU A 93 6.37 -11.29 -10.94
C GLU A 93 5.71 -10.97 -9.59
N CYS A 94 6.47 -10.92 -8.49
CA CYS A 94 5.90 -10.67 -7.16
C CYS A 94 5.24 -9.30 -7.02
N CYS A 95 5.82 -8.33 -7.70
CA CYS A 95 5.81 -6.97 -7.23
C CYS A 95 5.44 -6.04 -8.39
N SER A 96 4.58 -5.07 -8.10
CA SER A 96 4.22 -4.03 -9.07
C SER A 96 5.48 -3.28 -9.52
N GLN A 97 5.52 -2.86 -10.79
CA GLN A 97 6.55 -1.91 -11.23
C GLN A 97 6.42 -0.54 -10.54
N LEU A 98 5.27 -0.29 -9.89
CA LEU A 98 4.98 0.87 -9.06
C LEU A 98 4.90 0.50 -7.57
N SER A 99 5.75 -0.43 -7.10
CA SER A 99 5.88 -0.70 -5.67
C SER A 99 6.16 0.60 -4.89
N ILE A 100 5.43 0.78 -3.79
CA ILE A 100 5.48 1.95 -2.91
C ILE A 100 6.33 1.64 -1.68
N SER A 101 6.15 0.47 -1.08
CA SER A 101 6.80 0.12 0.19
C SER A 101 7.09 -1.38 0.31
N PHE A 102 8.12 -1.68 1.10
CA PHE A 102 8.51 -3.02 1.52
C PHE A 102 8.76 -2.99 3.03
N HIS A 103 8.27 -3.99 3.75
CA HIS A 103 8.50 -4.11 5.19
C HIS A 103 9.88 -4.74 5.48
N TYR A 104 10.37 -4.66 6.71
CA TYR A 104 11.65 -5.28 7.14
C TYR A 104 12.88 -4.91 6.30
N ILE A 105 12.94 -3.69 5.76
CA ILE A 105 14.11 -3.21 5.02
C ILE A 105 15.20 -2.78 6.00
N GLU A 106 16.36 -3.41 5.89
CA GLU A 106 17.54 -3.03 6.68
C GLU A 106 18.12 -1.68 6.23
N PRO A 107 18.80 -0.92 7.12
CA PRO A 107 19.40 0.36 6.77
C PRO A 107 20.33 0.31 5.55
N ARG A 108 21.13 -0.77 5.40
CA ARG A 108 22.02 -0.95 4.23
C ARG A 108 21.22 -1.03 2.93
N MET A 109 20.11 -1.77 2.94
CA MET A 109 19.26 -1.94 1.76
C MET A 109 18.56 -0.63 1.40
N MET A 110 18.20 0.21 2.37
CA MET A 110 17.66 1.56 2.08
C MET A 110 18.63 2.38 1.22
N TYR A 111 19.93 2.39 1.55
CA TYR A 111 20.94 3.09 0.76
C TYR A 111 21.14 2.48 -0.64
N MET A 112 21.02 1.16 -0.77
CA MET A 112 21.08 0.49 -2.08
C MET A 112 19.89 0.88 -2.95
N ILE A 113 18.68 0.90 -2.39
CA ILE A 113 17.48 1.33 -3.08
C ILE A 113 17.60 2.81 -3.50
N ASP A 114 18.06 3.70 -2.62
CA ASP A 114 18.30 5.12 -2.95
C ASP A 114 19.29 5.27 -4.12
N MET A 115 20.40 4.54 -4.07
CA MET A 115 21.40 4.55 -5.14
C MET A 115 20.79 4.10 -6.48
N LEU A 116 20.05 2.99 -6.48
CA LEU A 116 19.47 2.40 -7.69
C LEU A 116 18.31 3.24 -8.27
N LEU A 117 17.54 3.93 -7.43
CA LEU A 117 16.42 4.75 -7.87
C LEU A 117 16.84 6.15 -8.32
N TYR A 118 17.74 6.80 -7.57
CA TYR A 118 17.99 8.23 -7.73
C TYR A 118 19.37 8.59 -8.24
N ARG A 119 20.35 7.68 -8.17
CA ARG A 119 21.77 8.01 -8.47
C ARG A 119 22.34 7.26 -9.67
N VAL A 120 21.79 6.09 -10.01
CA VAL A 120 22.22 5.29 -11.15
C VAL A 120 21.36 5.62 -12.37
N SER A 121 22.01 5.99 -13.48
CA SER A 121 21.34 6.09 -14.78
C SER A 121 21.32 4.74 -15.46
N VAL A 122 20.12 4.20 -15.70
CA VAL A 122 19.94 2.94 -16.45
C VAL A 122 19.64 3.28 -17.91
N TYR A 123 20.65 3.17 -18.78
CA TYR A 123 20.48 3.38 -20.21
C TYR A 123 19.47 2.39 -20.80
N GLY A 124 18.54 2.87 -21.61
CA GLY A 124 17.57 2.03 -22.30
C GLY A 124 16.43 1.48 -21.42
N ARG A 125 16.28 1.91 -20.16
CA ARG A 125 15.10 1.53 -19.35
C ARG A 125 13.87 2.22 -19.93
N HIS A 126 13.16 1.51 -20.80
CA HIS A 126 11.77 1.78 -21.13
C HIS A 126 10.95 1.01 -20.11
N GLY A 127 10.26 1.71 -19.19
CA GLY A 127 9.34 1.05 -18.27
C GLY A 127 8.46 0.10 -19.08
N GLN A 128 8.58 -1.20 -18.81
CA GLN A 128 7.88 -2.23 -19.56
C GLN A 128 6.41 -2.19 -19.15
N ASP A 129 5.69 -1.23 -19.70
CA ASP A 129 4.32 -1.34 -20.15
C ASP A 129 3.82 0.05 -20.50
N VAL A 130 3.50 0.25 -21.78
CA VAL A 130 2.84 1.48 -22.25
C VAL A 130 1.47 1.63 -21.58
N ALA A 131 0.83 0.53 -21.19
CA ALA A 131 -0.37 0.52 -20.35
C ALA A 131 -0.15 1.16 -18.97
N LEU A 132 1.08 1.07 -18.43
CA LEU A 132 1.40 1.65 -17.12
C LEU A 132 1.69 3.17 -17.16
N ARG A 133 1.77 3.79 -18.33
CA ARG A 133 2.04 5.23 -18.46
C ARG A 133 0.79 6.11 -18.54
N THR A 134 -0.35 5.55 -18.89
CA THR A 134 -1.56 6.32 -19.21
C THR A 134 -2.80 5.95 -18.39
N SER A 135 -2.81 4.86 -17.61
CA SER A 135 -4.05 4.39 -16.98
C SER A 135 -3.92 3.61 -15.66
N VAL A 136 -2.77 3.64 -14.97
CA VAL A 136 -2.52 2.68 -13.87
C VAL A 136 -3.42 2.87 -12.68
N PHE A 137 -3.46 4.10 -12.20
CA PHE A 137 -4.44 4.54 -11.24
C PHE A 137 -5.38 5.56 -11.87
N LYS A 138 -5.13 5.98 -13.12
CA LYS A 138 -5.80 7.14 -13.73
C LYS A 138 -7.34 7.03 -13.70
N PRO A 139 -7.98 5.90 -14.03
CA PRO A 139 -9.43 5.77 -13.89
C PRO A 139 -9.90 5.84 -12.42
N GLN A 140 -9.19 5.17 -11.51
CA GLN A 140 -9.52 5.13 -10.08
C GLN A 140 -9.25 6.48 -9.40
N VAL A 141 -8.20 7.19 -9.81
CA VAL A 141 -7.76 8.49 -9.31
C VAL A 141 -8.56 9.62 -9.94
N GLU A 142 -8.92 9.54 -11.23
CA GLU A 142 -9.84 10.48 -11.88
C GLU A 142 -11.27 10.31 -11.33
N GLU A 143 -11.71 9.09 -10.99
CA GLU A 143 -12.96 8.88 -10.24
C GLU A 143 -12.90 9.51 -8.84
N ILE A 144 -11.75 9.47 -8.15
CA ILE A 144 -11.54 10.12 -6.85
C ILE A 144 -11.49 11.65 -6.99
N ASP A 145 -10.80 12.19 -8.00
CA ASP A 145 -10.64 13.63 -8.23
C ASP A 145 -11.94 14.31 -8.71
N HIS A 146 -12.84 13.53 -9.33
CA HIS A 146 -14.18 13.97 -9.73
C HIS A 146 -15.28 13.68 -8.68
N LYS A 147 -15.02 12.85 -7.68
CA LYS A 147 -15.91 12.60 -6.53
C LYS A 147 -15.30 13.18 -5.26
N ASP A 148 -15.44 14.50 -5.13
CA ASP A 148 -15.55 15.25 -3.88
C ASP A 148 -15.11 14.50 -2.60
N ASP A 149 -13.90 14.79 -2.10
CA ASP A 149 -13.32 14.55 -0.77
C ASP A 149 -13.49 13.15 -0.09
N GLN A 150 -14.23 12.16 -0.60
CA GLN A 150 -14.75 11.06 0.25
C GLN A 150 -14.12 9.67 0.05
N GLU A 151 -13.24 9.47 -0.93
CA GLU A 151 -12.74 8.11 -1.24
C GLU A 151 -11.21 7.98 -1.12
N ILE A 152 -10.77 6.90 -0.48
CA ILE A 152 -9.50 6.80 0.24
C ILE A 152 -8.74 5.52 -0.13
N PHE A 153 -7.43 5.65 -0.32
CA PHE A 153 -6.52 4.58 -0.71
C PHE A 153 -6.15 3.68 0.49
N TYR A 154 -6.22 2.34 0.38
CA TYR A 154 -5.69 1.41 1.42
C TYR A 154 -5.43 -0.01 0.88
N PRO A 155 -4.36 -0.71 1.32
CA PRO A 155 -4.05 -2.09 0.92
C PRO A 155 -5.02 -3.17 1.43
#